data_AF-A0A0C3C1X1-F1
#
_entry.id   AF-A0A0C3C1X1-F1
#
_cell.length_a   1.000
_cell.length_b   1.000
_cell.length_c   1.000
_cell.angle_alpha   90.00
_cell.angle_beta   90.00
_cell.angle_gamma   90.00
#
_symmetry.space_group_name_H-M   'P 1'
#
loop_
_entity.id
_entity.type
_entity.pdbx_description
1 polymer ?
#
loop_
_entity_poly.entity_id
_entity_poly.type
_entity_poly.pdbx_seq_one_letter_code
_entity_poly.pdbx_strand_id
1 'polypeptide(L)'
;MVTTLPWISASPAQEGEISRRQIGNGPVLGWQYVGCYSDSDSARTLSVSRDVGSQMTPLLCTTFCQGGLLDVTGINFAGTEFSDECYCDFNLQGTAIKLNDNECSYPCAGDSTYTCGGASRISVYQNMLLQGNLPKNKATVAGGWKFEGCHTDSLNTPPGRTLSQRVSTPTGQVTIESCTAQCGALGFSIAGLEYGQECCE
;
A
#
# COMPACT_ATOMS: atom_id res chain seq x y z
N MET A 1 -44.98 46.96 -6.08
CA MET A 1 -44.51 46.47 -4.76
C MET A 1 -43.85 45.13 -4.98
N VAL A 2 -42.56 45.03 -4.69
CA VAL A 2 -41.73 43.85 -4.95
C VAL A 2 -41.87 42.89 -3.78
N THR A 3 -42.33 41.67 -4.04
CA THR A 3 -42.47 40.60 -3.05
C THR A 3 -41.12 39.90 -2.88
N THR A 4 -40.53 40.04 -1.69
CA THR A 4 -39.26 39.40 -1.29
C THR A 4 -39.47 37.91 -1.00
N LEU A 5 -38.64 37.05 -1.60
CA LEU A 5 -38.57 35.62 -1.32
C LEU A 5 -37.93 35.36 0.06
N PRO A 6 -38.34 34.30 0.80
CA PRO A 6 -37.78 33.99 2.10
C PRO A 6 -36.36 33.42 1.98
N TRP A 7 -35.48 33.91 2.85
CA TRP A 7 -34.09 33.47 2.97
C TRP A 7 -34.05 32.10 3.64
N ILE A 8 -33.50 31.10 2.96
CA ILE A 8 -33.11 29.83 3.58
C ILE A 8 -31.79 30.10 4.32
N SER A 9 -31.83 30.13 5.65
CA SER A 9 -30.63 30.16 6.48
C SER A 9 -29.99 28.78 6.50
N ALA A 10 -28.86 28.62 5.80
CA ALA A 10 -27.98 27.47 6.02
C ALA A 10 -27.28 27.62 7.38
N SER A 11 -27.33 26.56 8.19
CA SER A 11 -26.71 26.50 9.52
C SER A 11 -25.17 26.57 9.41
N PRO A 12 -24.47 27.32 10.28
CA PRO A 12 -23.01 27.42 10.25
C PRO A 12 -22.41 26.21 10.98
N ALA A 13 -22.37 25.06 10.30
CA ALA A 13 -21.82 23.84 10.90
C ALA A 13 -20.99 22.98 9.93
N GLN A 14 -20.42 23.54 8.86
CA GLN A 14 -19.70 22.70 7.89
C GLN A 14 -18.43 23.26 7.24
N GLU A 15 -18.01 24.49 7.55
CA GLU A 15 -16.71 25.01 7.05
C GLU A 15 -15.57 24.88 8.07
N GLY A 16 -15.87 24.64 9.35
CA GLY A 16 -14.87 24.62 10.43
C GLY A 16 -14.24 23.27 10.77
N GLU A 17 -14.75 22.15 10.25
CA GLU A 17 -14.33 20.80 10.67
C GLU A 17 -13.26 20.18 9.75
N ILE A 18 -13.17 20.62 8.50
CA ILE A 18 -12.18 20.11 7.54
C ILE A 18 -10.78 20.71 7.81
N SER A 19 -10.71 21.94 8.34
CA SER A 19 -9.43 22.60 8.65
C SER A 19 -8.77 22.12 9.95
N ARG A 20 -9.46 21.36 10.82
CA ARG A 20 -8.90 20.90 12.12
C ARG A 20 -8.40 19.46 12.13
N ARG A 21 -8.58 18.67 11.06
CA ARG A 21 -8.16 17.25 11.03
C ARG A 21 -6.68 17.01 10.70
N GLN A 22 -5.87 18.06 10.58
CA GLN A 22 -4.45 18.00 10.19
C GLN A 22 -3.52 18.76 11.15
N ILE A 23 -3.93 18.99 12.40
CA ILE A 23 -3.09 19.70 13.37
C ILE A 23 -2.08 18.71 13.98
N GLY A 24 -1.05 18.36 13.22
CA GLY A 24 0.06 17.51 13.68
C GLY A 24 0.86 16.92 12.52
N ASN A 25 2.10 16.52 12.80
CA ASN A 25 3.01 15.90 11.83
C ASN A 25 2.75 14.38 11.64
N GLY A 26 1.60 13.88 12.08
CA GLY A 26 1.15 12.52 11.87
C GLY A 26 0.70 12.24 10.42
N PRO A 27 0.37 10.99 10.08
CA PRO A 27 -0.01 10.62 8.71
C PRO A 27 -1.22 11.42 8.20
N VAL A 28 -1.28 11.68 6.89
CA VAL A 28 -2.43 12.36 6.26
C VAL A 28 -3.74 11.62 6.52
N LEU A 29 -4.86 12.35 6.54
CA LEU A 29 -6.17 11.77 6.82
C LEU A 29 -6.46 10.59 5.86
N GLY A 30 -6.87 9.46 6.43
CA GLY A 30 -7.13 8.25 5.67
C GLY A 30 -5.95 7.28 5.68
N TRP A 31 -4.75 7.70 6.07
CA TRP A 31 -3.63 6.80 6.30
C TRP A 31 -3.57 6.36 7.76
N GLN A 32 -3.26 5.09 7.98
CA GLN A 32 -3.13 4.51 9.32
C GLN A 32 -1.82 3.74 9.43
N TYR A 33 -1.19 3.82 10.60
CA TYR A 33 -0.06 2.94 10.92
C TYR A 33 -0.54 1.48 10.99
N VAL A 34 0.15 0.58 10.30
CA VAL A 34 -0.21 -0.85 10.21
C VAL A 34 0.85 -1.80 10.80
N GLY A 35 2.01 -1.27 11.16
CA GLY A 35 3.01 -1.98 11.95
C GLY A 35 4.45 -1.60 11.63
N CYS A 36 5.35 -2.13 12.45
CA CYS A 36 6.78 -2.13 12.20
C CYS A 36 7.18 -3.37 11.37
N TYR A 37 8.03 -3.17 10.36
CA TYR A 37 8.53 -4.25 9.50
C TYR A 37 10.04 -4.20 9.37
N SER A 38 10.66 -5.34 9.08
CA SER A 38 12.08 -5.41 8.71
C SER A 38 12.32 -4.72 7.37
N ASP A 39 13.46 -4.05 7.19
CA ASP A 39 13.84 -3.52 5.88
C ASP A 39 15.34 -3.69 5.60
N SER A 40 15.74 -3.86 4.35
CA SER A 40 17.15 -3.90 3.93
C SER A 40 17.29 -3.70 2.42
N ASP A 41 18.46 -3.26 1.98
CA ASP A 41 18.78 -3.11 0.54
C ASP A 41 18.56 -4.39 -0.28
N SER A 42 18.77 -5.57 0.32
CA SER A 42 18.60 -6.86 -0.35
C SER A 42 17.20 -7.44 -0.24
N ALA A 43 16.32 -6.88 0.61
CA ALA A 43 15.00 -7.39 0.92
C ALA A 43 14.04 -6.27 1.34
N ARG A 44 13.89 -5.25 0.49
CA ARG A 44 13.05 -4.07 0.75
C ARG A 44 11.59 -4.45 1.03
N THR A 45 10.99 -3.81 2.03
CA THR A 45 9.56 -3.90 2.36
C THR A 45 8.72 -2.98 1.47
N LEU A 46 9.27 -1.82 1.08
CA LEU A 46 8.68 -0.87 0.14
C LEU A 46 9.77 -0.41 -0.86
N SER A 47 9.45 -0.39 -2.14
CA SER A 47 10.48 -0.34 -3.20
C SER A 47 10.83 1.07 -3.71
N VAL A 48 9.94 2.06 -3.55
CA VAL A 48 10.19 3.42 -4.01
C VAL A 48 10.65 4.26 -2.84
N SER A 49 11.89 4.73 -2.83
CA SER A 49 12.43 5.54 -1.73
C SER A 49 12.62 7.00 -2.11
N ARG A 50 12.64 7.86 -1.08
CA ARG A 50 13.00 9.26 -1.14
C ARG A 50 13.53 9.73 0.21
N ASP A 51 14.70 10.33 0.20
CA ASP A 51 15.24 11.04 1.36
C ASP A 51 14.54 12.38 1.54
N VAL A 52 13.90 12.59 2.69
CA VAL A 52 13.29 13.88 3.06
C VAL A 52 14.20 14.66 4.01
N GLY A 53 15.10 13.97 4.72
CA GLY A 53 16.10 14.60 5.58
C GLY A 53 15.49 15.19 6.85
N SER A 54 16.01 16.34 7.28
CA SER A 54 15.68 16.96 8.56
C SER A 54 14.22 17.41 8.73
N GLN A 55 13.42 17.38 7.66
CA GLN A 55 12.00 17.73 7.71
C GLN A 55 11.09 16.50 7.86
N MET A 56 11.65 15.29 7.87
CA MET A 56 10.86 14.07 7.81
C MET A 56 9.80 13.98 8.90
N THR A 57 8.58 13.66 8.46
CA THR A 57 7.43 13.38 9.31
C THR A 57 6.53 12.34 8.63
N PRO A 58 5.71 11.59 9.39
CA PRO A 58 4.68 10.74 8.81
C PRO A 58 3.75 11.51 7.86
N LEU A 59 3.45 12.78 8.18
CA LEU A 59 2.66 13.67 7.33
C LEU A 59 3.29 13.82 5.94
N LEU A 60 4.57 14.21 5.87
CA LEU A 60 5.26 14.44 4.61
C LEU A 60 5.41 13.15 3.80
N CYS A 61 5.74 12.04 4.48
CA CYS A 61 5.92 10.77 3.78
C CYS A 61 4.59 10.27 3.17
N THR A 62 3.51 10.25 3.96
CA THR A 62 2.19 9.84 3.44
C THR A 62 1.63 10.82 2.40
N THR A 63 1.92 12.12 2.50
CA THR A 63 1.59 13.11 1.46
C THR A 63 2.31 12.79 0.14
N PHE A 64 3.60 12.46 0.21
CA PHE A 64 4.38 12.07 -0.95
C PHE A 64 3.84 10.80 -1.60
N CYS A 65 3.57 9.77 -0.79
CA CYS A 65 3.04 8.49 -1.28
C CYS A 65 1.58 8.55 -1.74
N GLN A 66 0.78 9.53 -1.32
CA GLN A 66 -0.60 9.69 -1.77
C GLN A 66 -0.72 10.04 -3.28
N GLY A 67 0.40 10.25 -3.98
CA GLY A 67 0.40 10.36 -5.44
C GLY A 67 0.15 11.77 -5.97
N GLY A 68 -0.08 12.76 -5.09
CA GLY A 68 -0.17 14.17 -5.50
C GLY A 68 1.14 14.76 -6.04
N LEU A 69 2.27 14.09 -5.80
CA LEU A 69 3.61 14.52 -6.22
C LEU A 69 4.31 13.59 -7.20
N LEU A 70 3.75 12.40 -7.47
CA LEU A 70 4.38 11.36 -8.30
C LEU A 70 3.67 11.12 -9.63
N ASP A 71 2.51 11.74 -9.89
CA ASP A 71 1.62 11.39 -11.02
C ASP A 71 1.28 9.87 -11.10
N VAL A 72 1.38 9.19 -9.95
CA VAL A 72 1.07 7.76 -9.80
C VAL A 72 -0.15 7.62 -8.90
N THR A 73 -1.22 7.02 -9.42
CA THR A 73 -2.42 6.68 -8.64
C THR A 73 -2.34 5.26 -8.11
N GLY A 74 -2.85 5.02 -6.89
CA GLY A 74 -3.03 3.67 -6.36
C GLY A 74 -1.94 3.18 -5.40
N ILE A 75 -0.93 4.00 -5.10
CA ILE A 75 0.03 3.73 -4.02
C ILE A 75 -0.76 3.61 -2.71
N ASN A 76 -0.63 2.47 -2.06
CA ASN A 76 -1.44 2.12 -0.90
C ASN A 76 -0.61 2.01 0.38
N PHE A 77 0.71 2.00 0.26
CA PHE A 77 1.65 1.93 1.37
C PHE A 77 2.68 3.04 1.32
N ALA A 78 3.00 3.53 2.51
CA ALA A 78 4.04 4.50 2.80
C ALA A 78 4.83 3.97 3.99
N GLY A 79 6.10 4.32 4.10
CA GLY A 79 6.91 3.88 5.22
C GLY A 79 7.99 4.88 5.55
N THR A 80 8.25 5.06 6.83
CA THR A 80 9.34 5.92 7.31
C THR A 80 10.43 5.06 7.94
N GLU A 81 11.68 5.31 7.58
CA GLU A 81 12.85 4.61 8.07
C GLU A 81 13.94 5.60 8.49
N PHE A 82 14.83 5.14 9.39
CA PHE A 82 16.05 5.84 9.81
C PHE A 82 15.89 7.29 10.29
N SER A 83 14.69 7.68 10.74
CA SER A 83 14.30 9.04 11.14
C SER A 83 14.03 10.01 9.98
N ASP A 84 14.60 9.78 8.80
CA ASP A 84 14.70 10.77 7.73
C ASP A 84 14.47 10.24 6.30
N GLU A 85 14.12 8.96 6.14
CA GLU A 85 13.85 8.31 4.86
C GLU A 85 12.36 7.96 4.70
N CYS A 86 11.82 8.16 3.50
CA CYS A 86 10.44 7.83 3.15
C CYS A 86 10.42 6.81 2.01
N TYR A 87 9.49 5.87 2.11
CA TYR A 87 9.29 4.83 1.11
C TYR A 87 7.81 4.74 0.74
N CYS A 88 7.53 4.32 -0.48
CA CYS A 88 6.19 4.11 -1.01
C CYS A 88 6.12 2.79 -1.76
N ASP A 89 4.95 2.18 -1.77
CA ASP A 89 4.68 1.03 -2.64
C ASP A 89 3.17 0.85 -2.84
N PHE A 90 2.82 0.07 -3.87
CA PHE A 90 1.46 -0.42 -4.06
C PHE A 90 1.13 -1.53 -3.05
N ASN A 91 2.14 -2.32 -2.66
CA ASN A 91 2.00 -3.47 -1.76
C ASN A 91 3.19 -3.58 -0.80
N LEU A 92 2.99 -4.26 0.33
CA LEU A 92 4.13 -4.78 1.08
C LEU A 92 4.78 -5.90 0.27
N GLN A 93 6.10 -5.82 0.09
CA GLN A 93 6.86 -6.85 -0.60
C GLN A 93 6.81 -8.18 0.19
N GLY A 94 6.91 -9.31 -0.51
CA GLY A 94 6.80 -10.64 0.11
C GLY A 94 7.88 -10.96 1.14
N THR A 95 8.96 -10.18 1.14
CA THR A 95 10.07 -10.23 2.12
C THR A 95 9.77 -9.48 3.42
N ALA A 96 8.67 -8.73 3.49
CA ALA A 96 8.34 -7.91 4.66
C ALA A 96 7.99 -8.80 5.87
N ILE A 97 8.84 -8.77 6.90
CA ILE A 97 8.60 -9.47 8.16
C ILE A 97 8.05 -8.45 9.15
N LYS A 98 6.84 -8.70 9.68
CA LYS A 98 6.27 -7.87 10.74
C LYS A 98 7.02 -8.10 12.05
N LEU A 99 7.35 -7.01 12.73
CA LEU A 99 8.17 -6.98 13.94
C LEU A 99 7.37 -6.43 15.13
N ASN A 100 8.02 -6.35 16.29
CA ASN A 100 7.46 -5.63 17.42
C ASN A 100 7.51 -4.12 17.13
N ASP A 101 6.41 -3.40 17.40
CA ASP A 101 6.33 -1.96 17.12
C ASP A 101 7.41 -1.14 17.85
N ASN A 102 7.92 -1.61 18.99
CA ASN A 102 9.00 -0.95 19.73
C ASN A 102 10.35 -0.96 18.98
N GLU A 103 10.54 -1.82 17.98
CA GLU A 103 11.74 -1.81 17.14
C GLU A 103 11.75 -0.59 16.19
N CYS A 104 10.59 -0.01 15.91
CA CYS A 104 10.44 1.22 15.12
C CYS A 104 10.32 2.45 16.05
N SER A 105 11.38 2.70 16.82
CA SER A 105 11.39 3.71 17.89
C SER A 105 12.23 4.95 17.62
N TYR A 106 12.83 5.09 16.44
CA TYR A 106 13.63 6.28 16.12
C TYR A 106 12.69 7.49 15.99
N PRO A 107 12.98 8.62 16.66
CA PRO A 107 12.18 9.82 16.53
C PRO A 107 12.29 10.37 15.10
N CYS A 108 11.20 10.93 14.57
CA CYS A 108 11.25 11.59 13.27
C CYS A 108 12.13 12.84 13.31
N ALA A 109 12.92 13.07 12.26
CA ALA A 109 13.85 14.20 12.20
C ALA A 109 13.13 15.56 12.23
N GLY A 110 11.96 15.66 11.59
CA GLY A 110 11.14 16.89 11.56
C GLY A 110 10.22 17.08 12.76
N ASP A 111 9.94 16.02 13.53
CA ASP A 111 9.11 16.08 14.74
C ASP A 111 9.34 14.87 15.66
N SER A 112 10.12 15.07 16.72
CA SER A 112 10.48 14.00 17.66
C SER A 112 9.32 13.47 18.51
N THR A 113 8.11 14.02 18.38
CA THR A 113 6.90 13.46 19.02
C THR A 113 6.35 12.25 18.27
N TYR A 114 6.83 12.00 17.05
CA TYR A 114 6.48 10.84 16.23
C TYR A 114 7.68 9.91 16.05
N THR A 115 7.41 8.65 15.70
CA THR A 115 8.43 7.66 15.35
C THR A 115 8.50 7.45 13.83
N CYS A 116 9.72 7.34 13.32
CA CYS A 116 10.04 7.19 11.90
C CYS A 116 10.98 6.01 11.67
N GLY A 117 10.53 4.83 12.12
CA GLY A 117 11.25 3.57 11.89
C GLY A 117 12.46 3.39 12.80
N GLY A 118 13.55 2.88 12.23
CA GLY A 118 14.83 2.61 12.87
C GLY A 118 15.84 2.10 11.85
N ALA A 119 17.01 1.65 12.30
CA ALA A 119 17.99 1.03 11.41
C ALA A 119 17.45 -0.30 10.86
N SER A 120 17.21 -0.40 9.55
CA SER A 120 16.63 -1.61 8.93
C SER A 120 15.25 -1.95 9.51
N ARG A 121 14.49 -0.93 9.89
CA ARG A 121 13.16 -1.01 10.53
C ARG A 121 12.27 0.07 9.95
N ILE A 122 11.23 -0.34 9.25
CA ILE A 122 10.32 0.59 8.58
C ILE A 122 8.98 0.65 9.30
N SER A 123 8.54 1.86 9.65
CA SER A 123 7.19 2.12 10.16
C SER A 123 6.24 2.26 8.99
N VAL A 124 5.34 1.31 8.81
CA VAL A 124 4.46 1.26 7.63
C VAL A 124 3.11 1.88 7.93
N TYR A 125 2.64 2.70 6.99
CA TYR A 125 1.33 3.30 6.94
C TYR A 125 0.59 2.81 5.69
N GLN A 126 -0.71 2.57 5.82
CA GLN A 126 -1.58 2.15 4.73
C GLN A 126 -2.69 3.17 4.49
N ASN A 127 -3.00 3.43 3.21
CA ASN A 127 -4.11 4.27 2.82
C ASN A 127 -5.46 3.53 2.93
N MET A 128 -6.17 3.75 4.03
CA MET A 128 -7.48 3.18 4.30
C MET A 128 -8.58 3.67 3.34
N LEU A 129 -8.37 4.80 2.65
CA LEU A 129 -9.30 5.25 1.61
C LEU A 129 -9.12 4.46 0.31
N LEU A 130 -7.93 3.88 0.11
CA LEU A 130 -7.65 2.91 -0.95
C LEU A 130 -7.85 1.45 -0.51
N GLN A 131 -8.15 1.19 0.78
CA GLN A 131 -8.68 -0.12 1.20
C GLN A 131 -10.04 -0.47 0.54
N GLY A 132 -10.60 0.44 -0.26
CA GLY A 132 -11.68 0.17 -1.19
C GLY A 132 -11.28 -0.46 -2.52
N ASN A 133 -10.00 -0.62 -2.87
CA ASN A 133 -9.59 -1.29 -4.11
C ASN A 133 -8.27 -2.08 -3.97
N LEU A 134 -8.39 -3.32 -3.48
CA LEU A 134 -7.84 -4.42 -4.27
C LEU A 134 -8.40 -4.29 -5.71
N PRO A 135 -7.70 -4.67 -6.81
CA PRO A 135 -8.27 -4.56 -8.15
C PRO A 135 -9.73 -5.04 -8.12
N LYS A 136 -10.69 -4.21 -8.56
CA LYS A 136 -12.14 -4.50 -8.51
C LYS A 136 -12.49 -5.85 -9.15
N ASN A 137 -11.55 -6.41 -9.90
CA ASN A 137 -11.51 -7.73 -10.50
C ASN A 137 -11.56 -8.88 -9.46
N LYS A 138 -11.51 -8.61 -8.15
CA LYS A 138 -11.73 -9.62 -7.10
C LYS A 138 -13.17 -10.07 -6.89
N ALA A 139 -14.18 -9.40 -7.46
CA ALA A 139 -15.56 -9.85 -7.22
C ALA A 139 -15.90 -11.16 -7.95
N THR A 140 -15.32 -11.40 -9.13
CA THR A 140 -15.45 -12.64 -9.89
C THR A 140 -14.60 -12.48 -11.14
N VAL A 141 -13.60 -13.34 -11.34
CA VAL A 141 -13.07 -13.53 -12.69
C VAL A 141 -14.02 -14.48 -13.42
N ALA A 142 -14.19 -14.29 -14.73
CA ALA A 142 -15.07 -15.15 -15.53
C ALA A 142 -14.70 -16.64 -15.30
N GLY A 143 -15.72 -17.49 -15.08
CA GLY A 143 -15.51 -18.91 -14.77
C GLY A 143 -15.52 -19.28 -13.29
N GLY A 144 -15.88 -18.36 -12.38
CA GLY A 144 -16.11 -18.69 -10.96
C GLY A 144 -14.87 -18.65 -10.08
N TRP A 145 -13.76 -18.10 -10.58
CA TRP A 145 -12.53 -17.89 -9.82
C TRP A 145 -12.72 -16.82 -8.75
N LYS A 146 -12.27 -17.13 -7.54
CA LYS A 146 -12.28 -16.24 -6.38
C LYS A 146 -10.84 -15.95 -5.97
N PHE A 147 -10.57 -14.68 -5.70
CA PHE A 147 -9.27 -14.30 -5.14
C PHE A 147 -9.15 -14.77 -3.69
N GLU A 148 -8.13 -15.56 -3.39
CA GLU A 148 -7.93 -16.17 -2.06
C GLU A 148 -6.91 -15.41 -1.19
N GLY A 149 -5.90 -14.77 -1.79
CA GLY A 149 -4.84 -14.12 -1.02
C GLY A 149 -3.61 -13.80 -1.84
N CYS A 150 -2.67 -13.05 -1.25
CA CYS A 150 -1.29 -13.07 -1.69
C CYS A 150 -0.59 -14.20 -0.94
N HIS A 151 0.19 -15.02 -1.64
CA HIS A 151 0.91 -16.17 -1.08
C HIS A 151 2.41 -15.99 -1.31
N THR A 152 3.22 -16.46 -0.36
CA THR A 152 4.68 -16.41 -0.48
C THR A 152 5.15 -17.52 -1.40
N ASP A 153 5.80 -17.19 -2.50
CA ASP A 153 6.47 -18.19 -3.32
C ASP A 153 7.94 -18.34 -2.87
N SER A 154 8.35 -19.56 -2.54
CA SER A 154 9.70 -19.81 -1.99
C SER A 154 10.34 -21.02 -2.63
N LEU A 155 11.41 -20.78 -3.40
CA LEU A 155 12.20 -21.84 -4.02
C LEU A 155 13.03 -22.64 -3.00
N ASN A 156 13.33 -22.07 -1.84
CA ASN A 156 14.40 -22.55 -0.95
C ASN A 156 13.93 -22.98 0.46
N THR A 157 12.64 -22.91 0.76
CA THR A 157 12.09 -23.27 2.09
C THR A 157 10.89 -24.22 1.93
N PRO A 158 10.82 -25.33 2.69
CA PRO A 158 9.65 -26.21 2.69
C PRO A 158 8.35 -25.46 3.01
N PRO A 159 7.24 -25.71 2.30
CA PRO A 159 7.02 -26.84 1.38
C PRO A 159 7.59 -26.67 -0.04
N GLY A 160 8.26 -25.55 -0.33
CA GLY A 160 8.74 -25.19 -1.67
C GLY A 160 7.81 -24.19 -2.34
N ARG A 161 7.73 -24.25 -3.67
CA ARG A 161 6.88 -23.39 -4.49
C ARG A 161 5.42 -23.47 -4.09
N THR A 162 4.71 -22.33 -4.10
CA THR A 162 3.27 -22.30 -3.78
C THR A 162 2.46 -23.11 -4.80
N LEU A 163 2.66 -22.91 -6.11
CA LEU A 163 2.22 -23.83 -7.15
C LEU A 163 3.43 -24.45 -7.87
N SER A 164 3.33 -25.75 -8.08
CA SER A 164 4.45 -26.57 -8.56
C SER A 164 4.60 -26.59 -10.09
N GLN A 165 3.65 -26.01 -10.84
CA GLN A 165 3.70 -25.97 -12.31
C GLN A 165 3.73 -24.54 -12.85
N ARG A 166 4.92 -24.13 -13.32
CA ARG A 166 5.08 -22.87 -14.06
C ARG A 166 4.52 -22.99 -15.46
N VAL A 167 3.67 -22.04 -15.86
CA VAL A 167 3.25 -21.88 -17.25
C VAL A 167 3.70 -20.52 -17.74
N SER A 168 4.65 -20.50 -18.67
CA SER A 168 5.06 -19.27 -19.35
C SER A 168 3.90 -18.74 -20.21
N THR A 169 3.48 -17.50 -19.99
CA THR A 169 2.41 -16.88 -20.78
C THR A 169 2.94 -16.32 -22.10
N PRO A 170 2.06 -16.04 -23.08
CA PRO A 170 2.44 -15.32 -24.29
C PRO A 170 3.02 -13.94 -23.97
N THR A 171 3.92 -13.45 -24.82
CA THR A 171 4.55 -12.12 -24.75
C THR A 171 3.51 -11.00 -24.59
N GLY A 172 3.60 -10.24 -23.50
CA GLY A 172 2.76 -9.05 -23.25
C GLY A 172 2.52 -8.79 -21.76
N GLN A 173 1.74 -7.75 -21.45
CA GLN A 173 1.25 -7.50 -20.08
C GLN A 173 0.25 -8.57 -19.67
N VAL A 174 0.55 -9.32 -18.60
CA VAL A 174 -0.35 -10.32 -18.04
C VAL A 174 -1.35 -9.66 -17.09
N THR A 175 -2.64 -9.93 -17.28
CA THR A 175 -3.71 -9.52 -16.37
C THR A 175 -4.23 -10.70 -15.56
N ILE A 176 -4.98 -10.42 -14.49
CA ILE A 176 -5.64 -11.45 -13.67
C ILE A 176 -6.58 -12.30 -14.54
N GLU A 177 -7.29 -11.67 -15.48
CA GLU A 177 -8.22 -12.31 -16.41
C GLU A 177 -7.49 -13.24 -17.38
N SER A 178 -6.40 -12.78 -17.99
CA SER A 178 -5.62 -13.65 -18.90
C SER A 178 -5.00 -14.83 -18.16
N CYS A 179 -4.55 -14.60 -16.92
CA CYS A 179 -3.91 -15.61 -16.09
C CYS A 179 -4.89 -16.72 -15.68
N THR A 180 -6.01 -16.35 -15.07
CA THR A 180 -7.04 -17.32 -14.63
C THR A 180 -7.71 -18.04 -15.79
N ALA A 181 -7.91 -17.38 -16.94
CA ALA A 181 -8.42 -18.03 -18.15
C ALA A 181 -7.46 -19.12 -18.66
N GLN A 182 -6.15 -18.83 -18.71
CA GLN A 182 -5.15 -19.80 -19.15
C GLN A 182 -5.02 -20.96 -18.17
N CYS A 183 -4.91 -20.69 -16.86
CA CYS A 183 -4.80 -21.76 -15.87
C CYS A 183 -6.06 -22.64 -15.86
N GLY A 184 -7.25 -22.06 -16.03
CA GLY A 184 -8.50 -22.81 -16.19
C GLY A 184 -8.53 -23.65 -17.46
N ALA A 185 -8.02 -23.14 -18.59
CA ALA A 185 -7.90 -23.92 -19.84
C ALA A 185 -6.93 -25.10 -19.71
N LEU A 186 -5.94 -25.00 -18.82
CA LEU A 186 -5.01 -26.08 -18.47
C LEU A 186 -5.54 -27.04 -17.39
N GLY A 187 -6.73 -26.77 -16.85
CA GLY A 187 -7.39 -27.61 -15.84
C GLY A 187 -6.91 -27.39 -14.41
N PHE A 188 -6.18 -26.32 -14.13
CA PHE A 188 -5.83 -25.95 -12.75
C PHE A 188 -7.06 -25.41 -12.01
N SER A 189 -7.07 -25.60 -10.68
CA SER A 189 -8.07 -25.06 -9.76
C SER A 189 -7.57 -23.86 -8.96
N ILE A 190 -6.28 -23.52 -9.09
CA ILE A 190 -5.62 -22.37 -8.47
C ILE A 190 -4.76 -21.70 -9.55
N ALA A 191 -4.66 -20.37 -9.50
CA ALA A 191 -3.78 -19.58 -10.35
C ALA A 191 -3.14 -18.49 -9.51
N GLY A 192 -1.81 -18.36 -9.57
CA GLY A 192 -1.09 -17.19 -9.11
C GLY A 192 -0.44 -16.44 -10.26
N LEU A 193 -0.23 -15.15 -10.02
CA LEU A 193 0.46 -14.22 -10.91
C LEU A 193 1.71 -13.72 -10.19
N GLU A 194 2.89 -13.98 -10.72
CA GLU A 194 4.16 -13.47 -10.20
C GLU A 194 4.83 -12.52 -11.21
N TYR A 195 5.53 -11.51 -10.69
CA TYR A 195 6.29 -10.49 -11.45
C TYR A 195 5.57 -9.82 -12.64
N GLY A 196 4.23 -9.87 -12.69
CA GLY A 196 3.42 -9.32 -13.79
C GLY A 196 3.55 -10.05 -15.13
N GLN A 197 4.16 -11.25 -15.14
CA GLN A 197 4.49 -11.99 -16.35
C GLN A 197 4.47 -13.51 -16.20
N GLU A 198 4.37 -14.04 -14.98
CA GLU A 198 4.34 -15.49 -14.71
C GLU A 198 2.94 -15.90 -14.24
N CYS A 199 2.41 -17.00 -14.77
CA CYS A 199 1.08 -17.50 -14.44
C CYS A 199 1.06 -18.96 -14.03
N CYS A 200 0.01 -19.28 -13.28
CA CYS A 200 -0.25 -20.60 -12.70
C CYS A 200 0.79 -21.00 -11.64
N GLU A 201 1.36 -20.00 -10.95
CA GLU A 201 2.39 -20.13 -9.89
C GLU A 201 1.90 -20.01 -8.45
#